data_AF-A0A8I2FZ56-F1
#
_entry.id   AF-A0A8I2FZ56-F1
#
_cell.length_a   1.000
_cell.length_b   1.000
_cell.length_c   1.000
_cell.angle_alpha   90.00
_cell.angle_beta   90.00
_cell.angle_gamma   90.00
#
_symmetry.space_group_name_H-M   'P 1'
#
loop_
_entity.id
_entity.type
_entity.pdbx_description
1 polymer ?
#
loop_
_entity_poly.entity_id
_entity_poly.type
_entity_poly.pdbx_seq_one_letter_code
_entity_poly.pdbx_strand_id
1 'polypeptide(L)'
;MRKLFSWFVMVMFLIVSATCLFSKVTVGEAIFETVETPHPYPGKTVWEHVFNYPNAGYIAIHFSTFDLAPGDYVEISSPDGRFSSSYREKGKVVRGGAAVLSEFWATHIPGDTAIVRLHSKNRNGGWGFEIDQWVRGYDRGYIDAVLSGLEEEAQGEAICSSDDKEWAPCYEGTLMYEKAWAVCRLLIAGTSACTGWLLGSDGHIMTNNHCIDTQYEADNTDYEFMAEGSTCDTDCSGWMACPGIVEASSGTLIKQDYNLDYALILLPVNLTSTYGYLQFRDMLPTVGERIYIPQHPGAYGKQLAVFSDVDGLYAKIYSTNEYPCFGGPGDIGYYADTAGGSSGSPVIAYNDHLVVALDHCANCPNRGVPVTEIISHLGPYLPNSAIGYPGFLLPPSNVHGVLKGRKVELSWTDNSDFEQGFRIYRGLDPVYLSLIAIVGPNTTSYTDTGVHPKNTYYYKVCAYTSSGESCANVISVSKK
;
A
#
# COMPACT_ATOMS: atom_id res chain seq x y z
N MET A 1 -0.28 -63.14 -4.40
CA MET A 1 0.59 -62.34 -3.52
C MET A 1 0.98 -61.05 -4.23
N ARG A 2 0.13 -60.03 -4.14
CA ARG A 2 0.42 -58.66 -4.62
C ARG A 2 0.73 -57.83 -3.37
N LYS A 3 1.94 -57.31 -3.27
CA LYS A 3 2.33 -56.38 -2.20
C LYS A 3 1.82 -54.99 -2.55
N LEU A 4 0.89 -54.48 -1.74
CA LEU A 4 0.53 -53.07 -1.66
C LEU A 4 1.71 -52.31 -1.06
N PHE A 5 2.32 -51.41 -1.83
CA PHE A 5 3.18 -50.36 -1.29
C PHE A 5 2.26 -49.20 -0.92
N SER A 6 2.00 -49.03 0.38
CA SER A 6 1.36 -47.84 0.94
C SER A 6 2.41 -46.74 0.99
N TRP A 7 2.23 -45.69 0.19
CA TRP A 7 2.95 -44.43 0.37
C TRP A 7 2.43 -43.79 1.66
N PHE A 8 3.25 -43.83 2.71
CA PHE A 8 3.04 -43.01 3.89
C PHE A 8 3.41 -41.57 3.51
N VAL A 9 2.40 -40.72 3.34
CA VAL A 9 2.57 -39.26 3.42
C VAL A 9 2.96 -38.97 4.86
N MET A 10 4.24 -38.67 5.07
CA MET A 10 4.75 -38.23 6.36
C MET A 10 4.28 -36.79 6.54
N VAL A 11 3.09 -36.62 7.13
CA VAL A 11 2.60 -35.32 7.62
C VAL A 11 3.56 -34.91 8.73
N MET A 12 4.54 -34.09 8.38
CA MET A 12 5.42 -33.46 9.35
C MET A 12 4.57 -32.43 10.07
N PHE A 13 4.14 -32.75 11.30
CA PHE A 13 3.57 -31.75 12.21
C PHE A 13 4.62 -30.67 12.40
N LEU A 14 4.45 -29.55 11.71
CA LEU A 14 5.07 -28.29 12.06
C LEU A 14 4.51 -27.91 13.43
N ILE A 15 5.24 -28.27 14.47
CA ILE A 15 5.11 -27.65 15.78
C ILE A 15 5.36 -26.16 15.50
N VAL A 16 4.32 -25.34 15.61
CA VAL A 16 4.46 -23.89 15.75
C VAL A 16 5.22 -23.69 17.05
N SER A 17 6.55 -23.65 16.98
CA SER A 17 7.36 -23.26 18.11
C SER A 17 7.07 -21.77 18.35
N ALA A 18 6.46 -21.48 19.50
CA ALA A 18 6.28 -20.14 20.04
C ALA A 18 7.65 -19.47 20.31
N THR A 19 8.31 -19.06 19.23
CA THR A 19 9.51 -18.26 19.25
C THR A 19 9.29 -17.10 18.29
N CYS A 20 8.95 -15.94 18.85
CA CYS A 20 8.97 -14.62 18.20
C CYS A 20 7.92 -14.39 17.08
N LEU A 21 6.83 -13.68 17.43
CA LEU A 21 5.77 -13.10 16.57
C LEU A 21 6.29 -12.01 15.60
N PHE A 22 7.25 -12.33 14.73
CA PHE A 22 7.96 -11.32 13.91
C PHE A 22 8.26 -11.80 12.49
N SER A 23 7.29 -12.43 11.82
CA SER A 23 7.43 -12.86 10.41
C SER A 23 6.19 -12.49 9.59
N LYS A 24 6.39 -12.34 8.27
CA LYS A 24 5.31 -12.29 7.27
C LYS A 24 4.31 -13.41 7.55
N VAL A 25 3.02 -13.16 7.37
CA VAL A 25 2.03 -14.24 7.53
C VAL A 25 2.09 -15.16 6.32
N THR A 26 2.24 -16.47 6.56
CA THR A 26 2.20 -17.47 5.50
C THR A 26 0.74 -17.77 5.14
N VAL A 27 0.33 -17.38 3.94
CA VAL A 27 -1.06 -17.44 3.43
C VAL A 27 -1.25 -18.48 2.32
N GLY A 28 -0.17 -19.19 1.97
CA GLY A 28 -0.21 -20.31 1.04
C GLY A 28 0.81 -21.39 1.36
N GLU A 29 0.56 -22.58 0.83
CA GLU A 29 1.46 -23.74 0.90
C GLU A 29 2.08 -23.99 -0.47
N ALA A 30 3.41 -24.03 -0.53
CA ALA A 30 4.14 -24.38 -1.74
C ALA A 30 4.04 -25.89 -2.01
N ILE A 31 3.61 -26.23 -3.22
CA ILE A 31 3.59 -27.57 -3.78
C ILE A 31 4.73 -27.64 -4.79
N PHE A 32 5.71 -28.50 -4.51
CA PHE A 32 6.84 -28.74 -5.40
C PHE A 32 6.46 -29.76 -6.45
N GLU A 33 6.40 -29.31 -7.70
CA GLU A 33 6.03 -30.11 -8.85
C GLU A 33 6.71 -29.54 -10.08
N THR A 34 7.43 -30.40 -10.81
CA THR A 34 8.05 -29.99 -12.07
C THR A 34 7.05 -30.13 -13.22
N VAL A 35 6.68 -29.00 -13.81
CA VAL A 35 5.87 -28.92 -15.03
C VAL A 35 6.63 -28.12 -16.08
N GLU A 36 6.98 -28.77 -17.20
CA GLU A 36 7.78 -28.16 -18.25
C GLU A 36 7.15 -28.31 -19.64
N THR A 37 7.47 -27.38 -20.53
CA THR A 37 7.25 -27.58 -21.97
C THR A 37 8.34 -28.49 -22.54
N PRO A 38 8.12 -29.17 -23.68
CA PRO A 38 9.23 -29.81 -24.39
C PRO A 38 10.34 -28.80 -24.70
N HIS A 39 11.61 -29.23 -24.63
CA HIS A 39 12.77 -28.37 -24.81
C HIS A 39 13.62 -28.81 -26.03
N PRO A 40 13.60 -28.09 -27.17
CA PRO A 40 12.74 -26.93 -27.48
C PRO A 40 11.29 -27.34 -27.76
N TYR A 41 10.35 -26.42 -27.56
CA TYR A 41 8.94 -26.70 -27.83
C TYR A 41 8.66 -26.66 -29.33
N PRO A 42 7.71 -27.46 -29.85
CA PRO A 42 7.37 -27.40 -31.27
C PRO A 42 6.77 -26.03 -31.63
N GLY A 43 7.16 -25.48 -32.78
CA GLY A 43 6.54 -24.27 -33.31
C GLY A 43 5.07 -24.47 -33.67
N LYS A 44 4.26 -23.39 -33.62
CA LYS A 44 2.80 -23.40 -33.83
C LYS A 44 2.05 -24.31 -32.84
N THR A 45 2.40 -24.21 -31.57
CA THR A 45 1.81 -25.03 -30.50
C THR A 45 0.96 -24.19 -29.56
N VAL A 46 -0.13 -24.80 -29.10
CA VAL A 46 -0.77 -24.45 -27.84
C VAL A 46 -0.50 -25.59 -26.88
N TRP A 47 0.28 -25.33 -25.83
CA TRP A 47 0.49 -26.26 -24.72
C TRP A 47 -0.31 -25.72 -23.54
N GLU A 48 -0.98 -26.60 -22.81
CA GLU A 48 -1.84 -26.22 -21.68
C GLU A 48 -1.56 -27.14 -20.49
N HIS A 49 -1.55 -26.54 -19.30
CA HIS A 49 -1.57 -27.26 -18.03
C HIS A 49 -2.51 -26.55 -17.06
N VAL A 50 -3.23 -27.34 -16.27
CA VAL A 50 -4.22 -26.85 -15.32
C VAL A 50 -3.77 -27.20 -13.92
N PHE A 51 -3.45 -26.18 -13.13
CA PHE A 51 -3.25 -26.30 -11.70
C PHE A 51 -4.61 -26.13 -11.02
N ASN A 52 -5.04 -27.14 -10.26
CA ASN A 52 -6.28 -27.09 -9.50
C ASN A 52 -6.04 -27.67 -8.11
N TYR A 53 -6.49 -26.93 -7.10
CA TYR A 53 -6.56 -27.42 -5.73
C TYR A 53 -7.91 -27.01 -5.14
N PRO A 54 -8.88 -27.93 -5.01
CA PRO A 54 -10.23 -27.59 -4.56
C PRO A 54 -10.24 -26.72 -3.30
N ASN A 55 -11.04 -25.66 -3.35
CA ASN A 55 -11.22 -24.66 -2.30
C ASN A 55 -9.99 -23.78 -1.96
N ALA A 56 -8.92 -23.82 -2.76
CA ALA A 56 -7.85 -22.84 -2.59
C ALA A 56 -8.38 -21.41 -2.87
N GLY A 57 -7.97 -20.45 -2.03
CA GLY A 57 -8.36 -19.04 -2.19
C GLY A 57 -7.70 -18.37 -3.42
N TYR A 58 -6.51 -18.85 -3.77
CA TYR A 58 -5.76 -18.43 -4.95
C TYR A 58 -4.75 -19.50 -5.37
N ILE A 59 -4.24 -19.39 -6.60
CA ILE A 59 -3.09 -20.15 -7.10
C ILE A 59 -2.00 -19.17 -7.54
N ALA A 60 -0.75 -19.38 -7.10
CA ALA A 60 0.42 -18.65 -7.62
C ALA A 60 1.44 -19.64 -8.21
N ILE A 61 2.13 -19.25 -9.27
CA ILE A 61 3.00 -20.15 -10.03
C ILE A 61 4.41 -19.57 -10.08
N HIS A 62 5.41 -20.39 -9.77
CA HIS A 62 6.81 -20.03 -9.89
C HIS A 62 7.39 -20.66 -11.15
N PHE A 63 8.05 -19.84 -11.97
CA PHE A 63 8.87 -20.32 -13.07
C PHE A 63 10.33 -20.33 -12.61
N SER A 64 10.99 -21.49 -12.64
CA SER A 64 12.42 -21.62 -12.38
C SER A 64 13.24 -21.19 -13.61
N THR A 65 12.69 -21.39 -14.82
CA THR A 65 13.28 -20.95 -16.08
C THR A 65 12.22 -20.51 -17.08
N PHE A 66 12.56 -19.50 -17.90
CA PHE A 66 11.66 -18.97 -18.92
C PHE A 66 12.45 -18.42 -20.11
N ASP A 67 12.31 -19.06 -21.27
CA ASP A 67 12.97 -18.68 -22.52
C ASP A 67 12.12 -19.04 -23.76
N LEU A 68 11.22 -18.14 -24.15
CA LEU A 68 10.40 -18.26 -25.34
C LEU A 68 11.03 -17.60 -26.57
N ALA A 69 10.65 -18.10 -27.75
CA ALA A 69 10.98 -17.47 -29.01
C ALA A 69 10.29 -16.10 -29.17
N PRO A 70 10.87 -15.17 -29.94
CA PRO A 70 10.30 -13.83 -30.14
C PRO A 70 8.82 -13.86 -30.57
N GLY A 71 7.98 -13.05 -29.92
CA GLY A 71 6.55 -12.98 -30.18
C GLY A 71 5.67 -14.09 -29.58
N ASP A 72 6.27 -15.14 -29.00
CA ASP A 72 5.53 -16.16 -28.24
C ASP A 72 5.30 -15.69 -26.79
N TYR A 73 4.26 -16.22 -26.16
CA TYR A 73 3.88 -15.83 -24.80
C TYR A 73 3.22 -16.97 -24.03
N VAL A 74 3.35 -16.92 -22.71
CA VAL A 74 2.57 -17.72 -21.77
C VAL A 74 1.46 -16.84 -21.20
N GLU A 75 0.23 -17.33 -21.26
CA GLU A 75 -0.91 -16.80 -20.53
C GLU A 75 -1.15 -17.66 -19.29
N ILE A 76 -1.45 -17.02 -18.17
CA ILE A 76 -1.93 -17.68 -16.96
C ILE A 76 -3.28 -17.07 -16.65
N SER A 77 -4.33 -17.88 -16.56
CA SER A 77 -5.70 -17.39 -16.45
C SER A 77 -6.57 -18.18 -15.49
N SER A 78 -7.57 -17.52 -14.91
CA SER A 78 -8.71 -18.20 -14.30
C SER A 78 -9.55 -18.92 -15.38
N PRO A 79 -10.32 -19.96 -15.03
CA PRO A 79 -11.16 -20.68 -16.01
C PRO A 79 -12.17 -19.80 -16.75
N ASP A 80 -12.65 -18.74 -16.11
CA ASP A 80 -13.58 -17.76 -16.68
C ASP A 80 -12.88 -16.61 -17.43
N GLY A 81 -11.54 -16.58 -17.42
CA GLY A 81 -10.72 -15.55 -18.05
C GLY A 81 -10.82 -14.17 -17.40
N ARG A 82 -11.47 -14.03 -16.23
CA ARG A 82 -11.59 -12.73 -15.52
C ARG A 82 -10.24 -12.25 -14.97
N PHE A 83 -9.41 -13.19 -14.52
CA PHE A 83 -8.06 -12.91 -14.07
C PHE A 83 -7.10 -13.54 -15.06
N SER A 84 -6.20 -12.74 -15.63
CA SER A 84 -5.20 -13.23 -16.57
C SER A 84 -3.95 -12.37 -16.52
N SER A 85 -2.79 -13.01 -16.65
CA SER A 85 -1.49 -12.37 -16.83
C SER A 85 -0.76 -13.02 -18.00
N SER A 86 0.15 -12.27 -18.63
CA SER A 86 0.92 -12.79 -19.76
C SER A 86 2.39 -12.43 -19.66
N TYR A 87 3.25 -13.42 -19.93
CA TYR A 87 4.71 -13.31 -19.92
C TYR A 87 5.25 -13.67 -21.28
N ARG A 88 6.25 -12.92 -21.77
CA ARG A 88 6.69 -12.99 -23.18
C ARG A 88 8.18 -13.22 -23.24
N GLU A 89 8.61 -13.85 -24.34
CA GLU A 89 10.02 -13.93 -24.72
C GLU A 89 10.90 -14.42 -23.55
N LYS A 90 11.71 -13.54 -22.94
CA LYS A 90 12.70 -13.89 -21.92
C LYS A 90 12.17 -13.86 -20.48
N GLY A 91 10.88 -13.61 -20.26
CA GLY A 91 10.22 -13.75 -18.96
C GLY A 91 9.51 -12.50 -18.47
N LYS A 92 9.57 -12.25 -17.16
CA LYS A 92 8.85 -11.17 -16.49
C LYS A 92 9.62 -9.85 -16.58
N VAL A 93 9.02 -8.86 -17.23
CA VAL A 93 9.54 -7.49 -17.26
C VAL A 93 9.25 -6.85 -15.91
N VAL A 94 10.29 -6.35 -15.23
CA VAL A 94 10.18 -5.76 -13.89
C VAL A 94 10.75 -4.34 -13.86
N ARG A 95 10.45 -3.60 -12.78
CA ARG A 95 11.06 -2.29 -12.47
C ARG A 95 10.94 -1.29 -13.63
N GLY A 96 9.76 -1.20 -14.22
CA GLY A 96 9.47 -0.29 -15.34
C GLY A 96 10.23 -0.62 -16.63
N GLY A 97 10.68 -1.87 -16.80
CA GLY A 97 11.47 -2.31 -17.97
C GLY A 97 12.98 -2.31 -17.76
N ALA A 98 13.47 -2.03 -16.55
CA ALA A 98 14.90 -2.03 -16.26
C ALA A 98 15.52 -3.44 -16.22
N ALA A 99 14.72 -4.48 -16.01
CA ALA A 99 15.17 -5.86 -16.03
C ALA A 99 14.09 -6.82 -16.57
N VAL A 100 14.54 -7.98 -17.03
CA VAL A 100 13.68 -9.12 -17.40
C VAL A 100 14.18 -10.35 -16.65
N LEU A 101 13.29 -10.99 -15.88
CA LEU A 101 13.62 -12.14 -15.06
C LEU A 101 13.18 -13.43 -15.76
N SER A 102 14.09 -14.40 -15.85
CA SER A 102 13.79 -15.76 -16.31
C SER A 102 13.27 -16.67 -15.19
N GLU A 103 13.56 -16.31 -13.94
CA GLU A 103 13.05 -16.95 -12.73
C GLU A 103 12.15 -15.95 -12.00
N PHE A 104 10.89 -16.29 -11.78
CA PHE A 104 9.93 -15.37 -11.16
C PHE A 104 8.65 -16.07 -10.68
N TRP A 105 8.01 -15.43 -9.71
CA TRP A 105 6.61 -15.63 -9.39
C TRP A 105 5.71 -14.85 -10.35
N ALA A 106 4.80 -15.57 -10.99
CA ALA A 106 3.72 -14.96 -11.74
C ALA A 106 2.68 -14.34 -10.80
N THR A 107 1.91 -13.40 -11.32
CA THR A 107 0.77 -12.81 -10.62
C THR A 107 -0.23 -13.90 -10.30
N HIS A 108 -0.68 -13.92 -9.06
CA HIS A 108 -1.60 -14.95 -8.59
C HIS A 108 -2.94 -14.89 -9.33
N ILE A 109 -3.59 -16.04 -9.42
CA ILE A 109 -4.95 -16.19 -9.93
C ILE A 109 -5.88 -16.39 -8.73
N PRO A 110 -6.81 -15.47 -8.46
CA PRO A 110 -7.85 -15.70 -7.48
C PRO A 110 -8.71 -16.94 -7.81
N GLY A 111 -9.01 -17.72 -6.78
CA GLY A 111 -9.74 -18.98 -6.89
C GLY A 111 -8.85 -20.22 -6.94
N ASP A 112 -9.50 -21.36 -7.09
CA ASP A 112 -8.90 -22.68 -6.87
C ASP A 112 -8.20 -23.28 -8.09
N THR A 113 -8.19 -22.54 -9.20
CA THR A 113 -7.76 -23.05 -10.51
C THR A 113 -7.00 -21.98 -11.30
N ALA A 114 -5.79 -22.32 -11.76
CA ALA A 114 -5.03 -21.54 -12.73
C ALA A 114 -4.70 -22.38 -13.96
N ILE A 115 -4.90 -21.82 -15.14
CA ILE A 115 -4.62 -22.46 -16.42
C ILE A 115 -3.45 -21.75 -17.09
N VAL A 116 -2.35 -22.48 -17.30
CA VAL A 116 -1.15 -22.00 -17.99
C VAL A 116 -1.20 -22.44 -19.44
N ARG A 117 -1.09 -21.49 -20.37
CA ARG A 117 -1.08 -21.75 -21.82
C ARG A 117 0.13 -21.13 -22.49
N LEU A 118 0.93 -21.93 -23.18
CA LEU A 118 1.93 -21.42 -24.14
C LEU A 118 1.24 -21.18 -25.48
N HIS A 119 1.38 -19.97 -26.02
CA HIS A 119 0.95 -19.63 -27.36
C HIS A 119 2.16 -19.38 -28.25
N SER A 120 2.43 -20.30 -29.17
CA SER A 120 3.48 -20.13 -30.18
C SER A 120 2.93 -19.96 -31.59
N LYS A 121 3.44 -18.96 -32.31
CA LYS A 121 3.22 -18.79 -33.76
C LYS A 121 4.48 -19.05 -34.58
N ASN A 122 5.63 -19.19 -33.92
CA ASN A 122 6.92 -19.46 -34.55
C ASN A 122 6.95 -20.83 -35.21
N ARG A 123 7.78 -20.99 -36.26
CA ARG A 123 7.98 -22.30 -36.91
C ARG A 123 8.94 -23.21 -36.16
N ASN A 124 9.92 -22.62 -35.46
CA ASN A 124 11.03 -23.35 -34.86
C ASN A 124 10.95 -23.46 -33.33
N GLY A 125 9.96 -22.82 -32.70
CA GLY A 125 9.84 -22.77 -31.24
C GLY A 125 11.03 -22.12 -30.53
N GLY A 126 11.04 -22.20 -29.20
CA GLY A 126 12.10 -21.71 -28.31
C GLY A 126 12.45 -22.77 -27.26
N TRP A 127 13.26 -22.41 -26.26
CA TRP A 127 13.61 -23.37 -25.20
C TRP A 127 12.40 -23.70 -24.35
N GLY A 128 11.54 -22.75 -23.98
CA GLY A 128 10.31 -23.02 -23.23
C GLY A 128 10.38 -22.49 -21.82
N PHE A 129 9.75 -23.19 -20.89
CA PHE A 129 9.81 -22.86 -19.47
C PHE A 129 9.73 -24.11 -18.61
N GLU A 130 10.16 -23.96 -17.37
CA GLU A 130 10.00 -24.92 -16.29
C GLU A 130 9.30 -24.22 -15.11
N ILE A 131 8.26 -24.86 -14.60
CA ILE A 131 7.61 -24.56 -13.33
C ILE A 131 8.13 -25.62 -12.35
N ASP A 132 8.71 -25.20 -11.23
CA ASP A 132 9.26 -26.07 -10.19
C ASP A 132 8.36 -26.15 -8.96
N GLN A 133 7.52 -25.13 -8.77
CA GLN A 133 6.56 -25.07 -7.68
C GLN A 133 5.38 -24.16 -8.01
N TRP A 134 4.28 -24.41 -7.31
CA TRP A 134 3.10 -23.56 -7.29
C TRP A 134 2.53 -23.50 -5.88
N VAL A 135 1.78 -22.46 -5.58
CA VAL A 135 1.19 -22.24 -4.25
C VAL A 135 -0.31 -22.38 -4.34
N ARG A 136 -0.86 -23.09 -3.36
CA ARG A 136 -2.27 -23.00 -3.03
C ARG A 136 -2.45 -22.07 -1.84
N GLY A 137 -3.31 -21.06 -1.97
CA GLY A 137 -3.84 -20.36 -0.80
C GLY A 137 -4.65 -21.34 0.04
N TYR A 138 -4.49 -21.34 1.37
CA TYR A 138 -5.19 -22.34 2.17
C TYR A 138 -6.72 -22.15 2.15
N ASP A 139 -7.40 -23.26 2.38
CA ASP A 139 -8.86 -23.39 2.35
C ASP A 139 -9.55 -22.75 3.56
N ARG A 140 -10.80 -22.31 3.38
CA ARG A 140 -11.64 -21.69 4.43
C ARG A 140 -11.97 -22.66 5.58
N GLY A 141 -12.12 -23.96 5.32
CA GLY A 141 -12.29 -24.98 6.35
C GLY A 141 -11.00 -25.30 7.12
N TYR A 142 -9.82 -25.14 6.49
CA TYR A 142 -8.54 -25.14 7.22
C TYR A 142 -8.43 -23.91 8.13
N ILE A 143 -8.88 -22.74 7.69
CA ILE A 143 -8.97 -21.53 8.53
C ILE A 143 -9.84 -21.80 9.76
N ASP A 144 -11.04 -22.34 9.59
CA ASP A 144 -11.93 -22.68 10.72
C ASP A 144 -11.32 -23.74 11.65
N ALA A 145 -10.62 -24.74 11.11
CA ALA A 145 -9.98 -25.80 11.89
C ALA A 145 -8.70 -25.36 12.63
N VAL A 146 -7.94 -24.43 12.06
CA VAL A 146 -6.78 -23.82 12.69
C VAL A 146 -7.21 -22.82 13.76
N LEU A 147 -8.19 -21.97 13.48
CA LEU A 147 -8.74 -20.99 14.44
C LEU A 147 -9.48 -21.66 15.60
N SER A 148 -10.08 -22.84 15.40
CA SER A 148 -10.73 -23.60 16.49
C SER A 148 -9.80 -24.56 17.24
N GLY A 149 -8.60 -24.83 16.70
CA GLY A 149 -7.66 -25.85 17.21
C GLY A 149 -6.34 -25.30 17.76
N LEU A 150 -5.98 -24.05 17.46
CA LEU A 150 -4.90 -23.35 18.13
C LEU A 150 -5.48 -22.74 19.41
N GLU A 151 -4.88 -23.04 20.56
CA GLU A 151 -5.10 -22.28 21.79
C GLU A 151 -4.96 -20.77 21.46
N GLU A 152 -5.76 -19.94 22.11
CA GLU A 152 -5.83 -18.46 21.99
C GLU A 152 -4.45 -17.75 22.01
N GLU A 153 -3.37 -18.45 22.34
CA GLU A 153 -2.04 -17.92 22.62
C GLU A 153 -1.24 -17.42 21.39
N ALA A 154 -1.53 -17.83 20.14
CA ALA A 154 -0.71 -17.44 18.97
C ALA A 154 -1.30 -16.32 18.09
N GLN A 155 -2.62 -16.10 18.12
CA GLN A 155 -3.29 -14.96 17.48
C GLN A 155 -3.82 -13.92 18.48
N GLY A 156 -3.96 -14.30 19.75
CA GLY A 156 -4.43 -13.41 20.82
C GLY A 156 -3.41 -12.41 21.34
N GLU A 157 -2.15 -12.45 20.89
CA GLU A 157 -1.17 -11.43 21.29
C GLU A 157 -1.34 -10.11 20.52
N ALA A 158 -1.96 -10.12 19.34
CA ALA A 158 -2.16 -8.94 18.48
C ALA A 158 -3.58 -8.35 18.56
N ILE A 159 -4.54 -9.18 18.98
CA ILE A 159 -5.90 -8.78 19.32
C ILE A 159 -5.89 -8.40 20.79
N CYS A 160 -6.05 -7.13 21.08
CA CYS A 160 -5.99 -6.64 22.45
C CYS A 160 -7.38 -6.74 23.05
N SER A 161 -7.62 -7.83 23.80
CA SER A 161 -8.95 -8.20 24.33
C SER A 161 -9.86 -8.83 23.26
N SER A 162 -10.83 -8.10 22.70
CA SER A 162 -11.74 -8.64 21.69
C SER A 162 -11.52 -7.99 20.34
N ASP A 163 -11.82 -8.72 19.25
CA ASP A 163 -11.60 -8.21 17.90
C ASP A 163 -12.63 -7.12 17.55
N ASP A 164 -12.14 -5.88 17.52
CA ASP A 164 -12.89 -4.66 17.24
C ASP A 164 -12.67 -4.13 15.81
N LYS A 165 -11.99 -4.89 14.94
CA LYS A 165 -11.75 -4.47 13.55
C LYS A 165 -13.03 -4.55 12.73
N GLU A 166 -13.26 -3.54 11.90
CA GLU A 166 -14.39 -3.49 11.00
C GLU A 166 -13.92 -3.47 9.54
N TRP A 167 -14.75 -3.99 8.63
CA TRP A 167 -14.47 -3.96 7.20
C TRP A 167 -14.37 -2.52 6.69
N ALA A 168 -13.41 -2.24 5.79
CA ALA A 168 -13.19 -0.89 5.29
C ALA A 168 -14.46 -0.20 4.72
N PRO A 169 -15.34 -0.88 3.96
CA PRO A 169 -16.58 -0.27 3.47
C PRO A 169 -17.55 0.22 4.57
N CYS A 170 -17.40 -0.22 5.83
CA CYS A 170 -18.18 0.33 6.95
C CYS A 170 -17.92 1.82 7.19
N TYR A 171 -16.80 2.33 6.68
CA TYR A 171 -16.37 3.72 6.80
C TYR A 171 -16.61 4.54 5.53
N GLU A 172 -17.38 4.03 4.57
CA GLU A 172 -17.67 4.73 3.31
C GLU A 172 -18.22 6.16 3.57
N GLY A 173 -17.69 7.14 2.83
CA GLY A 173 -18.02 8.55 3.01
C GLY A 173 -17.25 9.27 4.12
N THR A 174 -16.30 8.61 4.79
CA THR A 174 -15.38 9.24 5.74
C THR A 174 -14.00 9.46 5.12
N LEU A 175 -13.27 10.47 5.62
CA LEU A 175 -11.87 10.70 5.21
C LEU A 175 -10.94 9.55 5.60
N MET A 176 -11.26 8.79 6.66
CA MET A 176 -10.50 7.58 7.02
C MET A 176 -10.54 6.54 5.91
N TYR A 177 -11.72 6.32 5.33
CA TYR A 177 -11.91 5.39 4.21
C TYR A 177 -11.22 5.88 2.94
N GLU A 178 -11.35 7.17 2.61
CA GLU A 178 -10.64 7.75 1.46
C GLU A 178 -9.12 7.59 1.60
N LYS A 179 -8.56 7.80 2.79
CA LYS A 179 -7.13 7.58 3.07
C LYS A 179 -6.75 6.10 3.00
N ALA A 180 -7.66 5.19 3.36
CA ALA A 180 -7.43 3.75 3.30
C ALA A 180 -7.31 3.21 1.86
N TRP A 181 -7.73 3.96 0.83
CA TRP A 181 -7.55 3.56 -0.57
C TRP A 181 -6.09 3.44 -0.98
N ALA A 182 -5.21 4.25 -0.36
CA ALA A 182 -3.77 4.21 -0.58
C ALA A 182 -3.10 2.95 0.00
N VAL A 183 -3.83 2.11 0.75
CA VAL A 183 -3.33 0.90 1.40
C VAL A 183 -3.63 -0.33 0.54
N CYS A 184 -2.61 -1.15 0.33
CA CYS A 184 -2.64 -2.34 -0.50
C CYS A 184 -2.26 -3.59 0.30
N ARG A 185 -2.78 -4.72 -0.16
CA ARG A 185 -2.38 -6.06 0.28
C ARG A 185 -1.16 -6.48 -0.53
N LEU A 186 -0.15 -7.00 0.16
CA LEU A 186 1.06 -7.55 -0.45
C LEU A 186 0.97 -9.07 -0.47
N LEU A 187 1.14 -9.69 -1.64
CA LEU A 187 1.42 -11.13 -1.74
C LEU A 187 2.85 -11.32 -2.25
N ILE A 188 3.73 -11.70 -1.36
CA ILE A 188 5.18 -11.76 -1.53
C ILE A 188 5.58 -13.20 -1.82
N ALA A 189 6.24 -13.40 -2.96
CA ALA A 189 6.73 -14.70 -3.44
C ALA A 189 5.63 -15.80 -3.42
N GLY A 190 4.39 -15.40 -3.69
CA GLY A 190 3.24 -16.30 -3.74
C GLY A 190 2.78 -16.91 -2.41
N THR A 191 3.57 -16.88 -1.34
CA THR A 191 3.29 -17.60 -0.08
C THR A 191 3.03 -16.71 1.11
N SER A 192 3.55 -15.49 1.12
CA SER A 192 3.62 -14.65 2.31
C SER A 192 2.89 -13.35 2.09
N ALA A 193 2.30 -12.77 3.14
CA ALA A 193 1.56 -11.54 3.02
C ALA A 193 1.90 -10.52 4.10
N CYS A 194 1.71 -9.26 3.72
CA CYS A 194 1.88 -8.06 4.54
C CYS A 194 0.93 -6.97 4.03
N THR A 195 0.97 -5.81 4.68
CA THR A 195 0.30 -4.59 4.24
C THR A 195 1.34 -3.57 3.76
N GLY A 196 1.05 -2.87 2.67
CA GLY A 196 1.86 -1.75 2.21
C GLY A 196 0.98 -0.56 1.82
N TRP A 197 1.56 0.63 1.63
CA TRP A 197 0.77 1.83 1.33
C TRP A 197 1.55 2.89 0.56
N LEU A 198 0.86 3.70 -0.24
CA LEU A 198 1.47 4.76 -1.05
C LEU A 198 1.95 5.92 -0.19
N LEU A 199 3.26 6.18 -0.20
CA LEU A 199 3.91 7.30 0.50
C LEU A 199 4.29 8.41 -0.50
N GLY A 200 3.75 9.60 -0.26
CA GLY A 200 4.00 10.77 -1.11
C GLY A 200 3.51 10.61 -2.55
N SER A 201 3.85 11.57 -3.41
CA SER A 201 3.25 11.73 -4.75
C SER A 201 3.97 10.97 -5.87
N ASP A 202 5.05 10.26 -5.56
CA ASP A 202 5.94 9.68 -6.60
C ASP A 202 5.65 8.19 -6.91
N GLY A 203 4.65 7.58 -6.27
CA GLY A 203 4.30 6.16 -6.49
C GLY A 203 5.15 5.17 -5.68
N HIS A 204 5.67 5.61 -4.53
CA HIS A 204 6.40 4.73 -3.63
C HIS A 204 5.46 4.00 -2.67
N ILE A 205 5.76 2.73 -2.39
CA ILE A 205 5.15 1.93 -1.34
C ILE A 205 6.05 1.94 -0.11
N MET A 206 5.46 2.15 1.05
CA MET A 206 6.05 1.89 2.36
C MET A 206 5.47 0.59 2.92
N THR A 207 6.33 -0.24 3.52
CA THR A 207 5.99 -1.49 4.23
C THR A 207 7.11 -1.79 5.23
N ASN A 208 7.05 -2.88 5.99
CA ASN A 208 8.18 -3.30 6.82
C ASN A 208 9.35 -3.89 6.03
N ASN A 209 10.56 -3.79 6.58
CA ASN A 209 11.74 -4.48 6.05
C ASN A 209 11.55 -6.00 6.12
N HIS A 210 11.03 -6.53 7.23
CA HIS A 210 10.78 -7.97 7.33
C HIS A 210 9.71 -8.47 6.35
N CYS A 211 8.96 -7.58 5.68
CA CYS A 211 8.05 -7.90 4.58
C CYS A 211 8.75 -7.91 3.22
N ILE A 212 9.63 -6.95 2.94
CA ILE A 212 10.42 -6.87 1.71
C ILE A 212 11.83 -6.39 2.06
N ASP A 213 12.77 -7.32 2.22
CA ASP A 213 14.15 -7.00 2.61
C ASP A 213 15.14 -7.05 1.44
N THR A 214 14.70 -7.65 0.33
CA THR A 214 15.50 -7.85 -0.87
C THR A 214 14.78 -7.39 -2.12
N GLN A 215 15.56 -7.05 -3.13
CA GLN A 215 15.04 -6.71 -4.45
C GLN A 215 14.34 -7.90 -5.13
N TYR A 216 14.72 -9.14 -4.83
CA TYR A 216 14.02 -10.33 -5.33
C TYR A 216 12.56 -10.37 -4.84
N GLU A 217 12.33 -10.07 -3.56
CA GLU A 217 10.99 -10.02 -3.00
C GLU A 217 10.18 -8.87 -3.60
N ALA A 218 10.78 -7.69 -3.77
CA ALA A 218 10.14 -6.56 -4.43
C ALA A 218 9.75 -6.90 -5.89
N ASP A 219 10.57 -7.66 -6.62
CA ASP A 219 10.25 -8.11 -7.99
C ASP A 219 9.18 -9.21 -8.05
N ASN A 220 8.93 -9.88 -6.94
CA ASN A 220 8.02 -11.03 -6.81
C ASN A 220 6.89 -10.76 -5.82
N THR A 221 6.49 -9.50 -5.67
CA THR A 221 5.35 -9.10 -4.86
C THR A 221 4.22 -8.61 -5.76
N ASP A 222 3.01 -9.14 -5.57
CA ASP A 222 1.79 -8.55 -6.08
C ASP A 222 1.33 -7.44 -5.12
N TYR A 223 1.15 -6.23 -5.66
CA TYR A 223 0.67 -5.04 -4.94
C TYR A 223 -0.82 -4.84 -5.28
N GLU A 224 -1.68 -5.35 -4.42
CA GLU A 224 -3.12 -5.46 -4.65
C GLU A 224 -3.89 -4.34 -3.92
N PHE A 225 -4.44 -3.40 -4.69
CA PHE A 225 -5.23 -2.29 -4.18
C PHE A 225 -6.72 -2.65 -4.16
N MET A 226 -7.46 -2.02 -3.25
CA MET A 226 -8.92 -2.21 -3.13
C MET A 226 -9.35 -3.67 -2.96
N ALA A 227 -8.51 -4.49 -2.32
CA ALA A 227 -8.89 -5.82 -1.86
C ALA A 227 -9.83 -5.73 -0.66
N GLU A 228 -11.12 -5.49 -0.91
CA GLU A 228 -12.14 -5.27 0.11
C GLU A 228 -13.53 -5.67 -0.37
N GLY A 229 -14.46 -5.79 0.57
CA GLY A 229 -15.84 -6.15 0.27
C GLY A 229 -16.57 -5.05 -0.50
N SER A 230 -17.62 -5.43 -1.21
CA SER A 230 -18.49 -4.44 -1.88
C SER A 230 -19.33 -3.60 -0.90
N THR A 231 -19.54 -4.10 0.32
CA THR A 231 -20.33 -3.47 1.38
C THR A 231 -19.76 -3.83 2.75
N CYS A 232 -20.20 -3.14 3.80
CA CYS A 232 -19.82 -3.44 5.19
C CYS A 232 -20.21 -4.87 5.62
N ASP A 233 -21.28 -5.42 5.05
CA ASP A 233 -21.76 -6.78 5.36
C ASP A 233 -21.07 -7.87 4.52
N THR A 234 -20.22 -7.49 3.55
CA THR A 234 -19.53 -8.45 2.70
C THR A 234 -18.44 -9.14 3.51
N ASP A 235 -18.64 -10.43 3.75
CA ASP A 235 -17.66 -11.24 4.45
C ASP A 235 -16.43 -11.52 3.57
N CYS A 236 -15.32 -10.88 3.96
CA CYS A 236 -14.01 -11.05 3.35
C CYS A 236 -13.03 -11.77 4.28
N SER A 237 -13.53 -12.55 5.25
CA SER A 237 -12.71 -13.42 6.08
C SER A 237 -12.23 -14.61 5.26
N GLY A 238 -10.95 -14.61 4.93
CA GLY A 238 -10.33 -15.62 4.08
C GLY A 238 -9.08 -15.11 3.39
N TRP A 239 -8.06 -15.96 3.29
CA TRP A 239 -6.79 -15.59 2.65
C TRP A 239 -7.00 -15.20 1.19
N MET A 240 -6.58 -13.97 0.87
CA MET A 240 -6.79 -13.33 -0.44
C MET A 240 -8.27 -13.18 -0.85
N ALA A 241 -9.21 -13.30 0.09
CA ALA A 241 -10.63 -13.07 -0.18
C ALA A 241 -10.90 -11.62 -0.59
N CYS A 242 -12.01 -11.42 -1.30
CA CYS A 242 -12.41 -10.14 -1.89
C CYS A 242 -11.28 -9.53 -2.74
N PRO A 243 -10.96 -10.18 -3.89
CA PRO A 243 -9.84 -9.77 -4.72
C PRO A 243 -10.04 -8.34 -5.21
N GLY A 244 -8.98 -7.56 -5.08
CA GLY A 244 -8.85 -6.20 -5.59
C GLY A 244 -8.22 -6.18 -6.97
N ILE A 245 -7.44 -5.14 -7.23
CA ILE A 245 -6.70 -4.95 -8.47
C ILE A 245 -5.20 -5.08 -8.16
N VAL A 246 -4.54 -6.06 -8.77
CA VAL A 246 -3.07 -6.14 -8.76
C VAL A 246 -2.53 -5.11 -9.75
N GLU A 247 -2.14 -3.95 -9.23
CA GLU A 247 -1.69 -2.81 -10.02
C GLU A 247 -0.23 -2.92 -10.46
N ALA A 248 0.56 -3.67 -9.68
CA ALA A 248 1.93 -4.03 -10.01
C ALA A 248 2.23 -5.42 -9.46
N SER A 249 3.08 -6.17 -10.16
CA SER A 249 3.64 -7.44 -9.69
C SER A 249 5.16 -7.40 -9.54
N SER A 250 5.74 -6.20 -9.51
CA SER A 250 7.15 -5.95 -9.22
C SER A 250 7.35 -4.52 -8.72
N GLY A 251 8.45 -4.26 -8.03
CA GLY A 251 8.85 -2.93 -7.58
C GLY A 251 10.37 -2.82 -7.46
N THR A 252 10.89 -1.59 -7.39
CA THR A 252 12.32 -1.33 -7.15
C THR A 252 12.53 -1.03 -5.68
N LEU A 253 13.33 -1.83 -4.98
CA LEU A 253 13.69 -1.55 -3.58
C LEU A 253 14.63 -0.35 -3.54
N ILE A 254 14.15 0.78 -3.02
CA ILE A 254 14.88 2.04 -2.96
C ILE A 254 15.76 2.10 -1.71
N LYS A 255 15.18 1.76 -0.57
CA LYS A 255 15.86 1.76 0.72
C LYS A 255 15.13 0.88 1.72
N GLN A 256 15.87 0.27 2.62
CA GLN A 256 15.31 -0.38 3.80
C GLN A 256 16.17 -0.10 5.03
N ASP A 257 15.65 -0.43 6.20
CA ASP A 257 16.45 -0.60 7.40
C ASP A 257 15.92 -1.75 8.25
N TYR A 258 16.82 -2.61 8.75
CA TYR A 258 16.48 -3.72 9.62
C TYR A 258 16.06 -3.28 11.03
N ASN A 259 16.68 -2.24 11.59
CA ASN A 259 16.39 -1.81 12.97
C ASN A 259 15.07 -1.03 13.01
N LEU A 260 14.90 -0.07 12.10
CA LEU A 260 13.65 0.69 11.94
C LEU A 260 12.57 -0.08 11.17
N ASP A 261 12.82 -1.35 10.85
CA ASP A 261 11.96 -2.29 10.16
C ASP A 261 11.06 -1.67 9.07
N TYR A 262 11.64 -0.91 8.15
CA TYR A 262 10.91 -0.29 7.04
C TYR A 262 11.58 -0.62 5.71
N ALA A 263 10.78 -0.69 4.65
CA ALA A 263 11.22 -0.77 3.27
C ALA A 263 10.43 0.21 2.40
N LEU A 264 11.15 0.96 1.58
CA LEU A 264 10.63 1.88 0.58
C LEU A 264 10.84 1.27 -0.81
N ILE A 265 9.75 1.08 -1.55
CA ILE A 265 9.74 0.46 -2.87
C ILE A 265 9.13 1.46 -3.86
N LEU A 266 9.73 1.63 -5.04
CA LEU A 266 9.13 2.39 -6.14
C LEU A 266 8.41 1.43 -7.10
N LEU A 267 7.11 1.67 -7.31
CA LEU A 267 6.33 0.90 -8.28
C LEU A 267 6.67 1.31 -9.73
N PRO A 268 6.51 0.40 -10.71
CA PRO A 268 6.68 0.72 -12.13
C PRO A 268 5.59 1.66 -12.68
N VAL A 269 4.53 1.89 -11.90
CA VAL A 269 3.37 2.72 -12.22
C VAL A 269 3.11 3.67 -11.05
N ASN A 270 2.81 4.94 -11.32
CA ASN A 270 2.42 5.89 -10.28
C ASN A 270 0.90 5.88 -10.12
N LEU A 271 0.42 5.37 -8.99
CA LEU A 271 -1.00 5.14 -8.69
C LEU A 271 -1.63 6.24 -7.83
N THR A 272 -0.86 7.28 -7.48
CA THR A 272 -1.28 8.31 -6.51
C THR A 272 -2.47 9.14 -6.99
N SER A 273 -2.68 9.26 -8.30
CA SER A 273 -3.87 9.90 -8.85
C SER A 273 -5.14 9.06 -8.72
N THR A 274 -5.00 7.74 -8.56
CA THR A 274 -6.10 6.78 -8.48
C THR A 274 -6.52 6.55 -7.03
N TYR A 275 -5.55 6.31 -6.16
CA TYR A 275 -5.77 5.90 -4.77
C TYR A 275 -5.40 6.96 -3.73
N GLY A 276 -4.89 8.12 -4.17
CA GLY A 276 -4.26 9.09 -3.29
C GLY A 276 -2.92 8.61 -2.75
N TYR A 277 -2.45 9.25 -1.70
CA TYR A 277 -1.26 8.86 -0.95
C TYR A 277 -1.39 9.30 0.50
N LEU A 278 -0.59 8.67 1.36
CA LEU A 278 -0.41 9.05 2.76
C LEU A 278 0.89 9.83 2.93
N GLN A 279 0.95 10.56 4.03
CA GLN A 279 2.09 11.40 4.39
C GLN A 279 2.49 11.11 5.82
N PHE A 280 3.78 11.11 6.10
CA PHE A 280 4.29 11.07 7.45
C PHE A 280 4.03 12.38 8.17
N ARG A 281 3.82 12.28 9.48
CA ARG A 281 3.85 13.41 10.38
C ARG A 281 5.27 13.71 10.82
N ASP A 282 5.67 14.97 10.80
CA ASP A 282 7.01 15.42 11.17
C ASP A 282 7.23 15.57 12.69
N MET A 283 6.23 15.18 13.49
CA MET A 283 6.27 15.21 14.95
C MET A 283 5.64 13.96 15.57
N LEU A 284 6.18 13.57 16.72
CA LEU A 284 5.69 12.45 17.51
C LEU A 284 4.23 12.65 17.95
N PRO A 285 3.46 11.57 18.09
CA PRO A 285 2.16 11.61 18.73
C PRO A 285 2.20 11.92 20.22
N THR A 286 1.02 12.28 20.72
CA THR A 286 0.78 12.46 22.16
C THR A 286 0.01 11.26 22.71
N VAL A 287 0.29 10.88 23.96
CA VAL A 287 -0.47 9.83 24.64
C VAL A 287 -1.95 10.23 24.74
N GLY A 288 -2.85 9.31 24.41
CA GLY A 288 -4.29 9.51 24.33
C GLY A 288 -4.78 10.07 22.99
N GLU A 289 -3.89 10.37 22.06
CA GLU A 289 -4.25 10.79 20.70
C GLU A 289 -5.00 9.68 19.97
N ARG A 290 -6.15 10.02 19.36
CA ARG A 290 -6.96 9.06 18.61
C ARG A 290 -6.27 8.69 17.30
N ILE A 291 -6.29 7.41 16.98
CA ILE A 291 -5.73 6.85 15.76
C ILE A 291 -6.74 5.96 15.02
N TYR A 292 -6.39 5.57 13.80
CA TYR A 292 -6.98 4.45 13.09
C TYR A 292 -5.92 3.75 12.24
N ILE A 293 -6.11 2.46 11.96
CA ILE A 293 -5.14 1.63 11.22
C ILE A 293 -5.88 0.91 10.08
N PRO A 294 -5.79 1.37 8.83
CA PRO A 294 -6.19 0.57 7.67
C PRO A 294 -5.15 -0.52 7.37
N GLN A 295 -5.60 -1.77 7.24
CA GLN A 295 -4.73 -2.95 7.23
C GLN A 295 -5.35 -4.15 6.50
N HIS A 296 -4.52 -5.15 6.19
CA HIS A 296 -4.93 -6.47 5.69
C HIS A 296 -4.59 -7.59 6.69
N PRO A 297 -5.28 -7.66 7.84
CA PRO A 297 -5.04 -8.67 8.86
C PRO A 297 -5.38 -10.05 8.28
N GLY A 298 -4.49 -11.01 8.51
CA GLY A 298 -4.52 -12.32 7.90
C GLY A 298 -4.38 -12.31 6.38
N ALA A 299 -4.05 -11.20 5.71
CA ALA A 299 -4.25 -11.05 4.25
C ALA A 299 -5.71 -11.22 3.80
N TYR A 300 -6.66 -10.91 4.69
CA TYR A 300 -8.07 -10.85 4.38
C TYR A 300 -8.41 -9.59 3.57
N GLY A 301 -9.70 -9.38 3.31
CA GLY A 301 -10.18 -8.08 2.84
C GLY A 301 -9.76 -6.95 3.80
N LYS A 302 -9.66 -5.73 3.28
CA LYS A 302 -9.21 -4.57 4.06
C LYS A 302 -10.11 -4.33 5.26
N GLN A 303 -9.49 -4.13 6.41
CA GLN A 303 -10.15 -3.75 7.67
C GLN A 303 -9.52 -2.49 8.23
N LEU A 304 -10.29 -1.76 9.04
CA LEU A 304 -9.80 -0.64 9.83
C LEU A 304 -9.94 -0.97 11.32
N ALA A 305 -8.87 -0.77 12.09
CA ALA A 305 -8.95 -0.68 13.54
C ALA A 305 -9.21 0.77 13.94
N VAL A 306 -10.43 1.07 14.39
CA VAL A 306 -10.86 2.42 14.85
C VAL A 306 -11.26 2.42 16.31
N PHE A 307 -11.71 1.28 16.82
CA PHE A 307 -12.13 1.07 18.20
C PHE A 307 -11.09 0.26 18.97
N SER A 308 -11.17 0.33 20.30
CA SER A 308 -10.42 -0.51 21.21
C SER A 308 -11.19 -0.62 22.52
N ASP A 309 -11.61 -1.83 22.84
CA ASP A 309 -12.33 -2.21 24.05
C ASP A 309 -11.47 -2.14 25.32
N VAL A 310 -10.14 -2.23 25.21
CA VAL A 310 -9.17 -2.11 26.33
C VAL A 310 -9.27 -0.75 27.03
N ASP A 311 -9.32 0.33 26.23
CA ASP A 311 -9.36 1.72 26.72
C ASP A 311 -10.77 2.33 26.66
N GLY A 312 -11.77 1.55 26.21
CA GLY A 312 -13.20 1.81 26.37
C GLY A 312 -13.86 2.76 25.37
N LEU A 313 -13.25 3.08 24.22
CA LEU A 313 -13.87 3.81 23.09
C LEU A 313 -13.08 3.59 21.78
N TYR A 314 -12.36 4.62 21.33
CA TYR A 314 -11.58 4.66 20.11
C TYR A 314 -10.15 4.21 20.37
N ALA A 315 -9.53 3.59 19.37
CA ALA A 315 -8.11 3.33 19.32
C ALA A 315 -7.30 4.61 19.56
N LYS A 316 -6.29 4.52 20.43
CA LYS A 316 -5.46 5.65 20.85
C LYS A 316 -4.01 5.23 21.03
N ILE A 317 -3.14 6.23 21.01
CA ILE A 317 -1.75 6.10 21.43
C ILE A 317 -1.70 5.86 22.94
N TYR A 318 -1.21 4.69 23.33
CA TYR A 318 -0.99 4.32 24.72
C TYR A 318 0.35 4.85 25.23
N SER A 319 1.39 4.78 24.40
CA SER A 319 2.76 5.12 24.77
C SER A 319 3.54 5.60 23.54
N THR A 320 4.53 6.46 23.76
CA THR A 320 5.41 6.99 22.71
C THR A 320 6.85 6.49 22.84
N ASN A 321 7.08 5.51 23.73
CA ASN A 321 8.41 5.00 24.04
C ASN A 321 8.32 3.57 24.62
N GLU A 322 7.52 2.72 23.97
CA GLU A 322 7.53 1.29 24.26
C GLU A 322 8.89 0.69 23.92
N TYR A 323 9.19 -0.45 24.56
CA TYR A 323 10.39 -1.20 24.19
C TYR A 323 10.27 -1.63 22.73
N PRO A 324 11.26 -1.30 21.87
CA PRO A 324 11.13 -1.56 20.45
C PRO A 324 11.27 -3.06 20.18
N CYS A 325 10.58 -3.56 19.16
CA CYS A 325 10.63 -4.99 18.84
C CYS A 325 11.89 -5.40 18.10
N PHE A 326 12.41 -4.50 17.27
CA PHE A 326 13.75 -4.55 16.71
C PHE A 326 14.62 -3.48 17.39
N GLY A 327 15.88 -3.34 16.98
CA GLY A 327 16.71 -2.25 17.49
C GLY A 327 16.09 -0.89 17.18
N GLY A 328 16.19 0.11 18.05
CA GLY A 328 15.59 1.42 17.76
C GLY A 328 15.52 2.34 18.98
N PRO A 329 15.05 3.58 18.81
CA PRO A 329 15.01 4.58 19.87
C PRO A 329 13.81 4.42 20.82
N GLY A 330 12.82 3.58 20.46
CA GLY A 330 11.58 3.32 21.20
C GLY A 330 10.36 3.33 20.26
N ASP A 331 9.36 2.49 20.53
CA ASP A 331 8.18 2.34 19.67
C ASP A 331 6.97 3.14 20.15
N ILE A 332 6.06 3.44 19.22
CA ILE A 332 4.73 3.94 19.52
C ILE A 332 3.83 2.75 19.87
N GLY A 333 3.28 2.73 21.09
CA GLY A 333 2.38 1.67 21.56
C GLY A 333 0.91 2.06 21.47
N TYR A 334 0.05 1.11 21.12
CA TYR A 334 -1.41 1.24 21.06
C TYR A 334 -2.12 -0.10 21.28
N TYR A 335 -3.40 -0.04 21.65
CA TYR A 335 -4.27 -1.22 21.78
C TYR A 335 -5.23 -1.40 20.61
N ALA A 336 -4.97 -0.72 19.48
CA ALA A 336 -5.69 -0.96 18.24
C ALA A 336 -5.33 -2.35 17.72
N ASP A 337 -6.34 -3.16 17.44
CA ASP A 337 -6.14 -4.55 17.00
C ASP A 337 -5.39 -4.64 15.68
N THR A 338 -4.47 -5.61 15.63
CA THR A 338 -3.80 -6.04 14.41
C THR A 338 -3.77 -7.56 14.37
N ALA A 339 -3.24 -8.15 13.31
CA ALA A 339 -2.97 -9.58 13.22
C ALA A 339 -1.82 -9.85 12.25
N GLY A 340 -1.35 -11.09 12.15
CA GLY A 340 -0.36 -11.46 11.12
C GLY A 340 -0.81 -10.98 9.73
N GLY A 341 0.08 -10.34 8.96
CA GLY A 341 -0.26 -9.69 7.68
C GLY A 341 -0.58 -8.20 7.78
N SER A 342 -0.80 -7.69 8.99
CA SER A 342 -0.93 -6.25 9.26
C SER A 342 0.42 -5.55 9.28
N SER A 343 1.53 -6.30 9.40
CA SER A 343 2.88 -5.79 9.25
C SER A 343 3.00 -4.83 8.06
N GLY A 344 3.43 -3.61 8.33
CA GLY A 344 3.63 -2.53 7.36
C GLY A 344 2.46 -1.55 7.30
N SER A 345 1.40 -1.78 8.07
CA SER A 345 0.23 -0.91 8.09
C SER A 345 0.57 0.48 8.64
N PRO A 346 -0.01 1.54 8.07
CA PRO A 346 0.15 2.89 8.59
C PRO A 346 -0.71 3.09 9.83
N VAL A 347 -0.10 3.54 10.92
CA VAL A 347 -0.83 4.04 12.10
C VAL A 347 -1.11 5.52 11.87
N ILE A 348 -2.37 5.90 11.72
CA ILE A 348 -2.75 7.24 11.27
C ILE A 348 -3.43 8.01 12.40
N ALA A 349 -2.98 9.24 12.68
CA ALA A 349 -3.65 10.13 13.61
C ALA A 349 -4.99 10.62 13.04
N TYR A 350 -6.04 10.54 13.84
CA TYR A 350 -7.42 10.82 13.38
C TYR A 350 -7.64 12.30 13.01
N ASN A 351 -6.97 13.24 13.69
CA ASN A 351 -7.27 14.67 13.53
C ASN A 351 -6.64 15.29 12.28
N ASP A 352 -5.46 14.85 11.89
CA ASP A 352 -4.69 15.38 10.77
C ASP A 352 -4.56 14.39 9.60
N HIS A 353 -4.95 13.13 9.81
CA HIS A 353 -4.84 12.04 8.84
C HIS A 353 -3.41 11.80 8.35
N LEU A 354 -2.41 12.07 9.20
CA LEU A 354 -1.00 11.82 8.95
C LEU A 354 -0.55 10.54 9.65
N VAL A 355 0.36 9.81 9.00
CA VAL A 355 0.94 8.59 9.56
C VAL A 355 1.89 8.97 10.68
N VAL A 356 1.75 8.34 11.85
CA VAL A 356 2.54 8.62 13.06
C VAL A 356 3.45 7.47 13.45
N ALA A 357 3.10 6.24 13.03
CA ALA A 357 3.92 5.06 13.21
C ALA A 357 3.72 4.06 12.06
N LEU A 358 4.71 3.20 11.85
CA LEU A 358 4.63 2.04 10.95
C LEU A 358 4.43 0.79 11.80
N ASP A 359 3.25 0.17 11.75
CA ASP A 359 2.95 -1.06 12.49
C ASP A 359 3.94 -2.15 12.10
N HIS A 360 4.57 -2.77 13.10
CA HIS A 360 5.57 -3.81 12.87
C HIS A 360 5.59 -4.90 13.94
N CYS A 361 4.81 -4.74 15.02
CA CYS A 361 4.71 -5.75 16.08
C CYS A 361 3.32 -5.93 16.62
N ALA A 362 3.03 -7.19 16.89
CA ALA A 362 1.69 -7.68 17.19
C ALA A 362 1.66 -8.33 18.60
N ASN A 363 2.00 -7.54 19.63
CA ASN A 363 2.12 -7.97 21.04
C ASN A 363 1.55 -6.92 21.99
N CYS A 364 0.28 -7.04 22.38
CA CYS A 364 -0.48 -6.06 23.15
C CYS A 364 0.30 -5.47 24.35
N PRO A 365 0.55 -4.14 24.37
CA PRO A 365 0.17 -3.16 23.35
C PRO A 365 0.92 -3.37 22.03
N ASN A 366 0.19 -3.39 20.91
CA ASN A 366 0.75 -3.39 19.56
C ASN A 366 1.67 -2.19 19.36
N ARG A 367 2.65 -2.33 18.46
CA ARG A 367 3.76 -1.37 18.35
C ARG A 367 4.07 -1.01 16.92
N GLY A 368 4.36 0.26 16.73
CA GLY A 368 4.78 0.83 15.46
C GLY A 368 6.07 1.63 15.61
N VAL A 369 6.96 1.54 14.62
CA VAL A 369 8.17 2.38 14.56
C VAL A 369 7.73 3.85 14.37
N PRO A 370 8.21 4.81 15.18
CA PRO A 370 7.85 6.21 15.01
C PRO A 370 8.33 6.72 13.64
N VAL A 371 7.42 7.29 12.85
CA VAL A 371 7.80 7.71 11.49
C VAL A 371 8.81 8.85 11.46
N THR A 372 8.96 9.61 12.55
CA THR A 372 10.00 10.64 12.68
C THR A 372 11.42 10.08 12.54
N GLU A 373 11.63 8.85 13.00
CA GLU A 373 12.90 8.13 12.87
C GLU A 373 13.10 7.65 11.43
N ILE A 374 12.03 7.17 10.80
CA ILE A 374 12.03 6.78 9.38
C ILE A 374 12.30 8.00 8.49
N ILE A 375 11.69 9.16 8.76
CA ILE A 375 11.93 10.43 8.06
C ILE A 375 13.43 10.78 8.12
N SER A 376 13.99 10.78 9.33
CA SER A 376 15.40 11.08 9.56
C SER A 376 16.31 10.12 8.78
N HIS A 377 15.99 8.82 8.80
CA HIS A 377 16.79 7.81 8.13
C HIS A 377 16.65 7.85 6.60
N LEU A 378 15.44 8.06 6.06
CA LEU A 378 15.20 8.17 4.62
C LEU A 378 15.98 9.35 4.02
N GLY A 379 15.97 10.52 4.67
CA GLY A 379 16.73 11.70 4.22
C GLY A 379 16.47 12.02 2.74
N PRO A 380 17.49 11.98 1.85
CA PRO A 380 17.32 12.32 0.43
C PRO A 380 16.45 11.32 -0.36
N TYR A 381 16.09 10.17 0.21
CA TYR A 381 15.21 9.17 -0.41
C TYR A 381 13.73 9.42 -0.11
N LEU A 382 13.39 10.47 0.65
CA LEU A 382 12.00 10.84 0.88
C LEU A 382 11.30 11.18 -0.45
N PRO A 383 10.15 10.55 -0.76
CA PRO A 383 9.36 10.93 -1.92
C PRO A 383 8.86 12.37 -1.83
N ASN A 384 8.54 12.99 -2.97
CA ASN A 384 7.85 14.27 -2.98
C ASN A 384 6.52 14.19 -2.21
N SER A 385 6.17 15.26 -1.52
CA SER A 385 4.96 15.34 -0.70
C SER A 385 4.84 14.25 0.37
N ALA A 386 5.92 13.57 0.76
CA ALA A 386 5.89 12.50 1.76
C ALA A 386 5.68 12.98 3.21
N ILE A 387 5.87 14.28 3.48
CA ILE A 387 5.73 14.87 4.81
C ILE A 387 4.51 15.80 4.82
N GLY A 388 3.61 15.57 5.77
CA GLY A 388 2.52 16.48 6.10
C GLY A 388 2.80 17.19 7.42
N TYR A 389 2.30 18.43 7.54
CA TYR A 389 2.56 19.29 8.68
C TYR A 389 1.26 19.51 9.46
N PRO A 390 1.08 18.85 10.62
CA PRO A 390 -0.17 18.87 11.37
C PRO A 390 -0.45 20.30 11.84
N GLY A 391 -1.54 20.88 11.35
CA GLY A 391 -1.96 22.23 11.72
C GLY A 391 -1.04 23.36 11.25
N PHE A 392 -0.07 23.09 10.38
CA PHE A 392 0.75 24.15 9.77
C PHE A 392 0.16 24.53 8.43
N LEU A 393 -0.55 25.64 8.44
CA LEU A 393 -1.02 26.29 7.24
C LEU A 393 0.19 26.79 6.44
N LEU A 394 0.48 26.18 5.29
CA LEU A 394 1.61 26.59 4.46
C LEU A 394 1.21 27.81 3.60
N PRO A 395 2.07 28.84 3.50
CA PRO A 395 1.76 30.02 2.72
C PRO A 395 1.76 29.66 1.23
N PRO A 396 0.87 30.25 0.41
CA PRO A 396 0.95 30.14 -1.05
C PRO A 396 2.31 30.59 -1.57
N SER A 397 2.75 30.02 -2.69
CA SER A 397 4.00 30.41 -3.36
C SER A 397 3.72 30.80 -4.81
N ASN A 398 4.72 31.35 -5.51
CA ASN A 398 4.61 31.76 -6.92
C ASN A 398 3.40 32.66 -7.24
N VAL A 399 3.00 33.51 -6.29
CA VAL A 399 1.90 34.44 -6.50
C VAL A 399 2.28 35.38 -7.65
N HIS A 400 1.42 35.41 -8.67
CA HIS A 400 1.63 36.18 -9.88
C HIS A 400 0.33 36.89 -10.25
N GLY A 401 0.44 38.11 -10.76
CA GLY A 401 -0.71 38.95 -11.11
C GLY A 401 -0.52 39.67 -12.43
N VAL A 402 -1.54 39.65 -13.29
CA VAL A 402 -1.51 40.34 -14.59
C VAL A 402 -2.67 41.33 -14.70
N LEU A 403 -2.34 42.60 -14.94
CA LEU A 403 -3.34 43.63 -15.22
C LEU A 403 -3.87 43.50 -16.66
N LYS A 404 -5.18 43.27 -16.81
CA LYS A 404 -5.90 43.15 -18.08
C LYS A 404 -7.07 44.14 -18.12
N GLY A 405 -6.82 45.34 -18.64
CA GLY A 405 -7.85 46.38 -18.73
C GLY A 405 -8.32 46.89 -17.37
N ARG A 406 -9.51 46.46 -16.93
CA ARG A 406 -10.11 46.79 -15.62
C ARG A 406 -10.19 45.58 -14.68
N LYS A 407 -9.37 44.55 -14.92
CA LYS A 407 -9.24 43.40 -14.02
C LYS A 407 -7.78 43.02 -13.77
N VAL A 408 -7.49 42.40 -12.63
CA VAL A 408 -6.23 41.69 -12.36
C VAL A 408 -6.54 40.20 -12.25
N GLU A 409 -5.82 39.40 -13.03
CA GLU A 409 -5.85 37.94 -12.93
C GLU A 409 -4.68 37.50 -12.05
N LEU A 410 -5.00 36.89 -10.90
CA LEU A 410 -4.05 36.32 -9.95
C LEU A 410 -3.98 34.80 -10.12
N SER A 411 -2.77 34.26 -9.99
CA SER A 411 -2.49 32.83 -9.90
C SER A 411 -1.45 32.58 -8.82
N TRP A 412 -1.51 31.42 -8.17
CA TRP A 412 -0.52 31.00 -7.17
C TRP A 412 -0.37 29.48 -7.16
N THR A 413 0.71 29.00 -6.54
CA THR A 413 0.88 27.61 -6.15
C THR A 413 0.29 27.43 -4.76
N ASP A 414 -0.63 26.49 -4.66
CA ASP A 414 -1.11 25.99 -3.38
C ASP A 414 -0.05 25.07 -2.75
N ASN A 415 0.28 25.31 -1.49
CA ASN A 415 1.22 24.49 -0.73
C ASN A 415 0.57 23.91 0.53
N SER A 416 -0.70 24.21 0.80
CA SER A 416 -1.42 23.76 1.97
C SER A 416 -2.45 22.73 1.53
N ASP A 417 -2.61 21.67 2.31
CA ASP A 417 -3.63 20.63 2.08
C ASP A 417 -4.78 20.72 3.11
N PHE A 418 -4.70 21.69 4.04
CA PHE A 418 -5.56 21.82 5.22
C PHE A 418 -6.29 23.17 5.31
N GLU A 419 -6.12 24.04 4.33
CA GLU A 419 -6.79 25.34 4.31
C GLU A 419 -8.29 25.18 4.03
N GLN A 420 -9.09 26.00 4.70
CA GLN A 420 -10.51 26.15 4.38
C GLN A 420 -10.71 26.99 3.11
N GLY A 421 -9.64 27.59 2.60
CA GLY A 421 -9.60 28.37 1.39
C GLY A 421 -8.47 29.41 1.40
N PHE A 422 -8.59 30.38 0.49
CA PHE A 422 -7.63 31.48 0.38
C PHE A 422 -8.31 32.83 0.60
N ARG A 423 -7.66 33.68 1.39
CA ARG A 423 -8.01 35.09 1.57
C ARG A 423 -7.12 35.94 0.66
N ILE A 424 -7.76 36.73 -0.20
CA ILE A 424 -7.07 37.62 -1.12
C ILE A 424 -7.19 39.04 -0.59
N TYR A 425 -6.04 39.65 -0.30
CA TYR A 425 -5.92 41.02 0.15
C TYR A 425 -5.37 41.91 -0.95
N ARG A 426 -5.86 43.16 -1.01
CA ARG A 426 -5.42 44.18 -1.96
C ARG A 426 -5.29 45.55 -1.32
N GLY A 427 -4.31 46.33 -1.74
CA GLY A 427 -4.16 47.74 -1.39
C GLY A 427 -3.50 48.58 -2.50
N LEU A 428 -3.49 49.89 -2.30
CA LEU A 428 -2.69 50.84 -3.11
C LEU A 428 -1.30 51.10 -2.49
N ASP A 429 -1.05 50.50 -1.33
CA ASP A 429 0.18 50.55 -0.57
C ASP A 429 0.55 49.11 -0.14
N PRO A 430 1.84 48.72 -0.16
CA PRO A 430 2.26 47.35 0.15
C PRO A 430 2.01 46.93 1.61
N VAL A 431 1.78 47.89 2.52
CA VAL A 431 1.53 47.65 3.94
C VAL A 431 0.04 47.63 4.24
N TYR A 432 -0.73 48.55 3.65
CA TYR A 432 -2.15 48.70 3.93
C TYR A 432 -3.02 47.94 2.92
N LEU A 433 -3.21 46.64 3.16
CA LEU A 433 -4.05 45.76 2.35
C LEU A 433 -5.40 45.47 3.03
N SER A 434 -6.47 45.42 2.25
CA SER A 434 -7.82 45.04 2.70
C SER A 434 -8.25 43.74 2.04
N LEU A 435 -9.02 42.91 2.76
CA LEU A 435 -9.58 41.68 2.22
C LEU A 435 -10.57 42.03 1.10
N ILE A 436 -10.41 41.41 -0.08
CA ILE A 436 -11.29 41.63 -1.23
C ILE A 436 -12.05 40.37 -1.65
N ALA A 437 -11.56 39.18 -1.30
CA ALA A 437 -12.23 37.93 -1.62
C ALA A 437 -11.79 36.79 -0.72
N ILE A 438 -12.68 35.80 -0.60
CA ILE A 438 -12.40 34.48 -0.05
C ILE A 438 -12.78 33.47 -1.14
N VAL A 439 -11.85 32.58 -1.50
CA VAL A 439 -12.09 31.48 -2.42
C VAL A 439 -12.00 30.16 -1.68
N GLY A 440 -12.61 29.10 -2.22
CA GLY A 440 -12.65 27.78 -1.59
C GLY A 440 -11.27 27.10 -1.51
N PRO A 441 -11.19 25.94 -0.82
CA PRO A 441 -9.96 25.15 -0.73
C PRO A 441 -9.46 24.72 -2.11
N ASN A 442 -8.17 24.39 -2.23
CA ASN A 442 -7.51 23.96 -3.48
C ASN A 442 -7.61 24.97 -4.66
N THR A 443 -8.07 26.20 -4.40
CA THR A 443 -8.19 27.21 -5.46
C THR A 443 -6.82 27.84 -5.72
N THR A 444 -6.40 27.87 -6.98
CA THR A 444 -5.07 28.40 -7.39
C THR A 444 -5.14 29.69 -8.21
N SER A 445 -6.33 30.28 -8.38
CA SER A 445 -6.49 31.51 -9.14
C SER A 445 -7.69 32.36 -8.67
N TYR A 446 -7.62 33.67 -8.93
CA TYR A 446 -8.70 34.62 -8.66
C TYR A 446 -8.66 35.80 -9.64
N THR A 447 -9.82 36.29 -10.07
CA THR A 447 -9.92 37.49 -10.92
C THR A 447 -10.53 38.65 -10.16
N ASP A 448 -9.73 39.68 -9.89
CA ASP A 448 -10.19 40.93 -9.30
C ASP A 448 -10.73 41.88 -10.39
N THR A 449 -12.02 42.21 -10.33
CA THR A 449 -12.69 43.13 -11.27
C THR A 449 -12.88 44.55 -10.70
N GLY A 450 -12.46 44.80 -9.46
CA GLY A 450 -12.62 46.08 -8.76
C GLY A 450 -11.46 47.06 -8.96
N VAL A 451 -10.64 46.88 -10.00
CA VAL A 451 -9.44 47.69 -10.25
C VAL A 451 -9.68 48.75 -11.32
N HIS A 452 -8.97 49.88 -11.19
CA HIS A 452 -8.98 50.96 -12.17
C HIS A 452 -7.62 51.07 -12.88
N PRO A 453 -7.62 51.41 -14.19
CA PRO A 453 -6.38 51.59 -14.93
C PRO A 453 -5.49 52.69 -14.33
N LYS A 454 -4.18 52.58 -14.58
CA LYS A 454 -3.13 53.54 -14.16
C LYS A 454 -2.82 53.59 -12.65
N ASN A 455 -3.31 52.64 -11.87
CA ASN A 455 -2.89 52.44 -10.49
C ASN A 455 -1.91 51.27 -10.38
N THR A 456 -1.03 51.31 -9.38
CA THR A 456 -0.27 50.15 -8.90
C THR A 456 -1.06 49.52 -7.76
N TYR A 457 -1.32 48.22 -7.85
CA TYR A 457 -1.98 47.45 -6.81
C TYR A 457 -1.01 46.50 -6.16
N TYR A 458 -1.15 46.31 -4.86
CA TYR A 458 -0.40 45.32 -4.09
C TYR A 458 -1.34 44.21 -3.67
N TYR A 459 -0.90 42.97 -3.79
CA TYR A 459 -1.68 41.78 -3.44
C TYR A 459 -0.94 40.88 -2.48
N LYS A 460 -1.70 40.26 -1.58
CA LYS A 460 -1.23 39.23 -0.66
C LYS A 460 -2.27 38.11 -0.66
N VAL A 461 -1.82 36.89 -0.88
CA VAL A 461 -2.67 35.69 -0.84
C VAL A 461 -2.27 34.89 0.39
N CYS A 462 -3.27 34.55 1.20
CA CYS A 462 -3.08 33.77 2.42
C CYS A 462 -3.94 32.52 2.34
N ALA A 463 -3.35 31.36 2.59
CA ALA A 463 -4.14 30.22 3.04
C ALA A 463 -4.79 30.61 4.39
N TYR A 464 -5.97 30.07 4.70
CA TYR A 464 -6.61 30.29 6.01
C TYR A 464 -7.33 29.05 6.54
N THR A 465 -7.42 28.94 7.86
CA THR A 465 -8.32 28.04 8.60
C THR A 465 -9.08 28.84 9.66
N SER A 466 -9.89 28.16 10.47
CA SER A 466 -10.44 28.74 11.70
C SER A 466 -9.37 29.04 12.76
N SER A 467 -8.17 28.45 12.66
CA SER A 467 -7.07 28.63 13.62
C SER A 467 -6.09 29.75 13.24
N GLY A 468 -6.05 30.21 11.98
CA GLY A 468 -5.15 31.29 11.58
C GLY A 468 -4.99 31.46 10.07
N GLU A 469 -3.99 32.26 9.68
CA GLU A 469 -3.62 32.54 8.30
C GLU A 469 -2.10 32.46 8.11
N SER A 470 -1.69 32.03 6.93
CA SER A 470 -0.30 31.94 6.49
C SER A 470 -0.21 32.44 5.06
N CYS A 471 0.71 33.37 4.84
CA CYS A 471 0.63 34.25 3.69
C CYS A 471 1.89 34.28 2.85
N ALA A 472 1.70 34.39 1.54
CA ALA A 472 2.76 34.69 0.61
C ALA A 472 3.35 36.10 0.83
N ASN A 473 4.51 36.34 0.22
CA ASN A 473 5.06 37.68 0.08
C ASN A 473 4.10 38.57 -0.74
N VAL A 474 4.06 39.87 -0.38
CA VAL A 474 3.27 40.86 -1.12
C VAL A 474 3.87 41.06 -2.51
N ILE A 475 3.03 40.98 -3.55
CA ILE A 475 3.42 41.29 -4.93
C ILE A 475 2.85 42.64 -5.36
N SER A 476 3.52 43.29 -6.30
CA SER A 476 3.03 44.51 -6.95
C SER A 476 2.60 44.23 -8.38
N VAL A 477 1.45 44.75 -8.79
CA VAL A 477 0.88 44.63 -10.13
C VAL A 477 0.61 46.04 -10.66
N SER A 478 1.34 46.42 -11.70
CA SER A 478 1.17 47.71 -12.39
C SER A 478 1.24 47.51 -13.90
N LYS A 479 0.81 48.52 -14.66
CA LYS A 479 1.00 48.52 -16.10
C LYS A 479 2.49 48.79 -16.38
N LYS A 480 3.18 47.83 -17.03
CA LYS A 480 4.50 48.10 -17.62
C LYS A 480 4.39 49.17 -18.70
#